data_AF-W1WCH4-F1
#
_entry.id   AF-W1WCH4-F1
#
_cell.length_a   1.000
_cell.length_b   1.000
_cell.length_c   1.000
_cell.angle_alpha   90.00
_cell.angle_beta   90.00
_cell.angle_gamma   90.00
#
_symmetry.space_group_name_H-M   'P 1'
#
loop_
_entity.id
_entity.type
_entity.pdbx_description
1 polymer ?
#
loop_
_entity_poly.entity_id
_entity_poly.type
_entity_poly.pdbx_seq_one_letter_code
_entity_poly.pdbx_strand_id
1 'polypeptide(L)'
;DYNIEKRGHLYAYIDRNNGNEEELVPIINEIVITRAEPAKMARINMSINNQHTQMYPSDGLIISSATGSTGYNLSAGGPIMKPDNRSIIVTPVAPHLIQGVSLVLEEHDTIQITMPEREPQLHICIDGTFDYAFTNKETLHISSNPVYCLFVRFKDQCFFGTLFK
;
A
#
# COMPACT_ATOMS: atom_id res chain seq x y z
N ASP A 1 10.00 -13.78 -29.15
CA ASP A 1 9.71 -14.67 -28.01
C ASP A 1 9.39 -13.90 -26.74
N TYR A 2 8.35 -14.31 -26.02
CA TYR A 2 7.97 -13.75 -24.72
C TYR A 2 7.55 -14.87 -23.77
N ASN A 3 7.56 -14.57 -22.48
CA ASN A 3 7.00 -15.41 -21.42
C ASN A 3 5.89 -14.63 -20.69
N ILE A 4 4.94 -15.36 -20.11
CA ILE A 4 3.95 -14.79 -19.20
C ILE A 4 4.48 -14.88 -17.77
N GLU A 5 4.55 -13.75 -17.08
CA GLU A 5 4.88 -13.68 -15.66
C GLU A 5 3.61 -13.38 -14.84
N LYS A 6 3.45 -14.13 -13.75
CA LYS A 6 2.38 -13.91 -12.79
C LYS A 6 2.87 -12.92 -11.73
N ARG A 7 2.18 -11.80 -11.56
CA ARG A 7 2.49 -10.77 -10.57
C ARG A 7 1.39 -10.69 -9.52
N GLY A 8 1.79 -10.78 -8.25
CA GLY A 8 0.90 -10.47 -7.13
C GLY A 8 0.56 -8.98 -7.14
N HIS A 9 -0.66 -8.67 -6.72
CA HIS A 9 -1.16 -7.30 -6.61
C HIS A 9 -2.08 -7.21 -5.38
N LEU A 10 -2.37 -6.00 -4.91
CA LEU A 10 -3.16 -5.80 -3.70
C LEU A 10 -4.65 -5.68 -4.03
N TYR A 11 -5.44 -6.03 -3.03
CA TYR A 11 -6.88 -5.87 -2.97
C TYR A 11 -7.24 -4.99 -1.79
N ALA A 12 -8.20 -4.09 -1.97
CA ALA A 12 -8.65 -3.22 -0.89
C ALA A 12 -10.13 -2.88 -1.00
N TYR A 13 -10.75 -2.65 0.15
CA TYR A 13 -12.11 -2.14 0.27
C TYR A 13 -12.23 -1.21 1.48
N ILE A 14 -13.28 -0.38 1.49
CA ILE A 14 -13.60 0.51 2.59
C ILE A 14 -14.94 0.10 3.20
N ASP A 15 -14.95 -0.16 4.50
CA ASP A 15 -16.16 -0.25 5.30
C ASP A 15 -16.68 1.18 5.54
N ARG A 16 -17.74 1.53 4.80
CA ARG A 16 -18.36 2.87 4.87
C ARG A 16 -19.24 2.99 6.11
N ASN A 17 -19.38 4.21 6.61
CA ASN A 17 -20.19 4.50 7.81
C ASN A 17 -21.69 4.19 7.66
N ASN A 18 -22.18 3.99 6.43
CA ASN A 18 -23.55 3.54 6.16
C ASN A 18 -23.72 2.01 6.23
N GLY A 19 -22.66 1.27 6.57
CA GLY A 19 -22.64 -0.19 6.63
C GLY A 19 -22.40 -0.87 5.28
N ASN A 20 -22.16 -0.12 4.20
CA ASN A 20 -21.81 -0.68 2.90
C ASN A 20 -20.30 -0.89 2.79
N GLU A 21 -19.93 -1.92 2.05
CA GLU A 21 -18.55 -2.13 1.60
C GLU A 21 -18.37 -1.47 0.23
N GLU A 22 -17.31 -0.67 0.08
CA GLU A 22 -16.89 -0.13 -1.21
C GLU A 22 -15.57 -0.75 -1.63
N GLU A 23 -15.63 -1.63 -2.63
CA GLU A 23 -14.47 -2.23 -3.26
C GLU A 23 -13.68 -1.18 -4.06
N LEU A 24 -12.36 -1.12 -3.85
CA LEU A 24 -11.48 -0.22 -4.58
C LEU A 24 -10.97 -0.88 -5.87
N VAL A 25 -10.44 -0.08 -6.78
CA VAL A 25 -9.79 -0.60 -8.00
C VAL A 25 -8.60 -1.51 -7.65
N PRO A 26 -8.26 -2.51 -8.48
CA PRO A 26 -7.08 -3.34 -8.27
C PRO A 26 -5.80 -2.51 -8.19
N ILE A 27 -4.95 -2.82 -7.20
CA ILE A 27 -3.73 -2.05 -6.89
C ILE A 27 -2.51 -2.84 -7.35
N ILE A 28 -1.91 -2.45 -8.46
CA ILE A 28 -0.76 -3.16 -9.04
C ILE A 28 0.52 -2.82 -8.27
N ASN A 29 0.74 -1.54 -7.96
CA ASN A 29 1.96 -1.05 -7.34
C ASN A 29 1.74 -0.75 -5.86
N GLU A 30 0.98 0.29 -5.55
CA GLU A 30 0.76 0.72 -4.17
C GLU A 30 -0.53 1.50 -3.95
N ILE A 31 -1.00 1.42 -2.72
CA ILE A 31 -1.96 2.35 -2.13
C ILE A 31 -1.21 3.27 -1.17
N VAL A 32 -1.41 4.57 -1.36
CA VAL A 32 -0.75 5.62 -0.57
C VAL A 32 -1.83 6.33 0.26
N ILE A 33 -1.72 6.23 1.58
CA ILE A 33 -2.59 6.95 2.51
C ILE A 33 -1.87 8.24 2.94
N THR A 34 -2.49 9.39 2.70
CA THR A 34 -1.89 10.71 2.98
C THR A 34 -2.87 11.64 3.68
N ARG A 35 -2.36 12.82 4.08
CA ARG A 35 -3.17 13.95 4.57
C ARG A 35 -4.21 14.37 3.52
N ALA A 36 -5.43 14.70 3.96
CA ALA A 36 -6.43 15.31 3.07
C ALA A 36 -6.15 16.81 2.80
N GLU A 37 -5.57 17.50 3.78
CA GLU A 37 -5.27 18.94 3.68
C GLU A 37 -3.76 19.20 3.60
N PRO A 38 -3.32 20.12 2.73
CA PRO A 38 -1.93 20.59 2.71
C PRO A 38 -1.48 21.12 4.07
N ALA A 39 -0.19 20.91 4.40
CA ALA A 39 0.47 21.38 5.63
C ALA A 39 -0.03 20.78 6.96
N LYS A 40 -0.92 19.77 6.95
CA LYS A 40 -1.27 18.98 8.15
C LYS A 40 -0.57 17.63 8.17
N MET A 41 -0.25 17.11 9.35
CA MET A 41 0.33 15.77 9.47
C MET A 41 -0.79 14.71 9.49
N ALA A 42 -0.64 13.65 8.70
CA ALA A 42 -1.57 12.52 8.72
C ALA A 42 -1.35 11.68 9.99
N ARG A 43 -2.44 11.19 10.59
CA ARG A 43 -2.39 10.26 11.73
C ARG A 43 -3.09 8.96 11.37
N ILE A 44 -2.27 7.98 11.01
CA ILE A 44 -2.73 6.72 10.44
C ILE A 44 -2.57 5.64 11.49
N ASN A 45 -3.66 5.07 11.97
CA ASN A 45 -3.61 3.90 12.84
C ASN A 45 -3.59 2.64 11.97
N MET A 46 -2.64 1.75 12.25
CA MET A 46 -2.53 0.49 11.53
C MET A 46 -2.75 -0.69 12.47
N SER A 47 -3.53 -1.66 12.01
CA SER A 47 -3.60 -2.99 12.60
C SER A 47 -3.20 -4.02 11.55
N ILE A 48 -2.50 -5.06 11.99
CA ILE A 48 -2.16 -6.23 11.17
C ILE A 48 -2.84 -7.43 11.80
N ASN A 49 -3.59 -8.21 11.02
CA ASN A 49 -4.31 -9.39 11.50
C ASN A 49 -5.18 -9.11 12.74
N ASN A 50 -5.92 -8.00 12.70
CA ASN A 50 -6.76 -7.48 13.79
C ASN A 50 -6.01 -7.12 15.09
N GLN A 51 -4.68 -7.03 15.06
CA GLN A 51 -3.86 -6.57 16.18
C GLN A 51 -3.36 -5.15 15.91
N HIS A 52 -3.67 -4.21 16.81
CA HIS A 52 -3.15 -2.86 16.70
C HIS A 52 -1.63 -2.87 16.78
N THR A 53 -0.97 -2.25 15.79
CA THR A 53 0.49 -2.20 15.70
C THR A 53 0.99 -0.88 16.28
N GLN A 54 0.71 0.23 15.59
CA GLN A 54 1.06 1.57 16.01
C GLN A 54 0.30 2.64 15.21
N MET A 55 0.44 3.89 15.65
CA MET A 55 0.06 5.08 14.89
C MET A 55 1.26 5.63 14.12
N TYR A 56 1.04 6.08 12.89
CA TYR A 56 2.01 6.76 12.04
C TYR A 56 1.66 8.25 11.90
N PRO A 57 2.16 9.11 12.80
CA PRO A 57 2.24 10.55 12.55
C PRO A 57 3.25 10.80 11.42
N SER A 58 2.77 11.09 10.21
CA SER A 58 3.61 11.09 9.01
C SER A 58 3.03 11.95 7.89
N ASP A 59 3.77 12.08 6.80
CA ASP A 59 3.23 12.64 5.55
C ASP A 59 2.32 11.63 4.83
N GLY A 60 2.52 10.35 5.10
CA GLY A 60 1.67 9.27 4.66
C GLY A 60 2.20 7.88 5.00
N LEU A 61 1.45 6.85 4.60
CA LEU A 61 1.81 5.45 4.71
C LEU A 61 1.58 4.78 3.35
N ILE A 62 2.60 4.11 2.83
CA ILE A 62 2.55 3.36 1.58
C ILE A 62 2.34 1.90 1.92
N ILE A 63 1.38 1.25 1.25
CA ILE A 63 1.22 -0.20 1.27
C ILE A 63 1.38 -0.69 -0.17
N SER A 64 2.44 -1.45 -0.41
CA SER A 64 2.94 -1.76 -1.75
C SER A 64 3.01 -3.26 -1.99
N SER A 65 2.76 -3.66 -3.23
CA SER A 65 3.04 -5.01 -3.73
C SER A 65 4.54 -5.18 -4.01
N ALA A 66 4.98 -6.41 -4.28
CA ALA A 66 6.35 -6.63 -4.75
C ALA A 66 6.67 -5.89 -6.06
N THR A 67 5.67 -5.71 -6.95
CA THR A 67 5.85 -4.95 -8.20
C THR A 67 6.00 -3.45 -7.93
N GLY A 68 5.23 -2.90 -6.98
CA GLY A 68 5.34 -1.50 -6.55
C GLY A 68 6.57 -1.20 -5.69
N SER A 69 7.33 -2.23 -5.27
CA SER A 69 8.51 -2.04 -4.43
C SER A 69 9.56 -1.10 -5.03
N THR A 70 9.61 -0.99 -6.36
CA THR A 70 10.48 -0.09 -7.13
C THR A 70 9.82 1.25 -7.52
N GLY A 71 8.56 1.45 -7.14
CA GLY A 71 7.76 2.67 -7.36
C GLY A 71 7.95 3.69 -6.23
N TYR A 72 6.85 4.28 -5.74
CA TYR A 72 6.95 5.28 -4.67
C TYR A 72 7.52 4.69 -3.37
N ASN A 73 7.28 3.40 -3.12
CA ASN A 73 7.88 2.66 -2.02
C ASN A 73 9.41 2.81 -1.96
N LEU A 74 10.11 2.68 -3.10
CA LEU A 74 11.56 2.82 -3.16
C LEU A 74 12.00 4.24 -2.80
N SER A 75 11.30 5.24 -3.34
CA SER A 75 11.57 6.66 -3.06
C SER A 75 11.37 7.01 -1.59
N ALA A 76 10.43 6.35 -0.91
CA ALA A 76 10.19 6.50 0.52
C ALA A 76 11.18 5.73 1.41
N GLY A 77 12.16 5.03 0.81
CA GLY A 77 13.18 4.27 1.55
C GLY A 77 12.80 2.82 1.83
N GLY A 78 11.73 2.31 1.23
CA GLY A 78 11.32 0.91 1.33
C GLY A 78 12.25 -0.04 0.56
N PRO A 79 12.23 -1.34 0.90
CA PRO A 79 13.08 -2.34 0.26
C PRO A 79 12.62 -2.63 -1.17
N ILE A 80 13.58 -3.05 -2.02
CA ILE A 80 13.29 -3.60 -3.34
C ILE A 80 12.96 -5.08 -3.18
N MET A 81 11.86 -5.50 -3.81
CA MET A 81 11.40 -6.89 -3.80
C MET A 81 11.41 -7.45 -5.23
N LYS A 82 11.73 -8.74 -5.35
CA LYS A 82 11.59 -9.42 -6.63
C LYS A 82 10.09 -9.53 -6.98
N PRO A 83 9.66 -9.19 -8.19
CA PRO A 83 8.22 -9.02 -8.44
C PRO A 83 7.37 -10.30 -8.49
N ASP A 84 7.99 -11.47 -8.53
CA ASP A 84 7.32 -12.77 -8.40
C ASP A 84 7.02 -13.14 -6.94
N ASN A 85 7.50 -12.34 -5.98
CA ASN A 85 7.11 -12.43 -4.58
C ASN A 85 5.68 -11.87 -4.39
N ARG A 86 4.95 -12.39 -3.40
CA ARG A 86 3.59 -11.99 -3.01
C ARG A 86 3.50 -11.27 -1.68
N SER A 87 4.63 -10.91 -1.09
CA SER A 87 4.72 -10.08 0.11
C SER A 87 4.06 -8.71 -0.08
N ILE A 88 3.57 -8.18 1.04
CA ILE A 88 3.07 -6.82 1.16
C ILE A 88 4.13 -5.99 1.88
N ILE A 89 4.42 -4.78 1.40
CA ILE A 89 5.41 -3.89 2.00
C ILE A 89 4.68 -2.69 2.59
N VAL A 90 4.94 -2.37 3.85
CA VAL A 90 4.44 -1.16 4.50
C VAL A 90 5.60 -0.20 4.71
N THR A 91 5.54 1.00 4.14
CA THR A 91 6.60 1.99 4.23
C THR A 91 6.02 3.36 4.63
N PRO A 92 6.38 3.90 5.81
CA PRO A 92 5.95 5.24 6.21
C PRO A 92 6.70 6.33 5.43
N VAL A 93 6.02 7.41 5.10
CA VAL A 93 6.59 8.58 4.41
C VAL A 93 6.90 9.67 5.42
N ALA A 94 8.17 9.99 5.62
CA ALA A 94 8.65 10.98 6.59
C ALA A 94 7.98 10.85 7.98
N PRO A 95 8.05 9.67 8.64
CA PRO A 95 7.41 9.47 9.93
C PRO A 95 8.08 10.29 11.04
N HIS A 96 7.26 10.89 11.89
CA HIS A 96 7.67 11.50 13.16
C HIS A 96 7.75 10.44 14.27
N LEU A 97 8.53 9.39 14.02
CA LEU A 97 8.74 8.25 14.91
C LEU A 97 10.23 8.05 15.18
N ILE A 98 10.57 7.46 16.33
CA ILE A 98 11.95 7.08 16.64
C ILE A 98 12.44 6.00 15.67
N GLN A 99 11.56 5.07 15.30
CA GLN A 99 11.81 4.03 14.30
C GLN A 99 10.77 4.12 13.18
N GLY A 100 11.21 4.55 12.00
CA GLY A 100 10.41 4.65 10.79
C GLY A 100 10.77 3.56 9.79
N VAL A 101 10.83 2.30 10.22
CA VAL A 101 11.25 1.17 9.39
C VAL A 101 10.09 0.63 8.55
N SER A 102 10.41 0.13 7.36
CA SER A 102 9.46 -0.62 6.55
C SER A 102 9.21 -2.00 7.14
N LEU A 103 7.97 -2.49 7.00
CA LEU A 103 7.58 -3.85 7.31
C LEU A 103 7.42 -4.64 6.01
N VAL A 104 7.88 -5.89 5.99
CA VAL A 104 7.61 -6.84 4.92
C VAL A 104 6.75 -7.94 5.52
N LEU A 105 5.53 -8.06 5.01
CA LEU A 105 4.50 -8.97 5.48
C LEU A 105 4.31 -10.13 4.49
N GLU A 106 3.71 -11.20 4.98
CA GLU A 106 3.38 -12.37 4.17
C GLU A 106 2.09 -12.14 3.38
N GLU A 107 1.87 -12.95 2.34
CA GLU A 107 0.73 -12.77 1.42
C GLU A 107 -0.64 -12.91 2.09
N HIS A 108 -0.70 -13.60 3.23
CA HIS A 108 -1.94 -13.85 3.96
C HIS A 108 -2.19 -12.85 5.08
N ASP A 109 -1.25 -11.93 5.33
CA ASP A 109 -1.44 -10.87 6.29
C ASP A 109 -2.48 -9.87 5.77
N THR A 110 -3.29 -9.37 6.70
CA THR A 110 -4.32 -8.37 6.43
C THR A 110 -3.99 -7.09 7.17
N ILE A 111 -4.16 -5.96 6.50
CA ILE A 111 -3.91 -4.63 7.05
C ILE A 111 -5.25 -3.91 7.19
N GLN A 112 -5.47 -3.32 8.35
CA GLN A 112 -6.58 -2.40 8.59
C GLN A 112 -6.01 -1.02 8.89
N ILE A 113 -6.57 -0.02 8.22
CA ILE A 113 -6.23 1.38 8.41
C ILE A 113 -7.44 2.11 8.97
N THR A 114 -7.22 2.75 10.11
CA THR A 114 -8.17 3.67 10.76
C THR A 114 -7.44 4.97 11.08
N MET A 115 -8.15 5.93 11.68
CA MET A 115 -7.53 7.17 12.16
C MET A 115 -8.14 7.59 13.49
N PRO A 116 -7.45 8.39 14.31
CA PRO A 116 -8.00 8.95 15.55
C PRO A 116 -9.20 9.86 15.27
N GLU A 117 -10.11 9.99 16.25
CA GLU A 117 -11.30 10.85 16.12
C GLU A 117 -10.97 12.30 15.72
N ARG A 118 -9.84 12.85 16.20
CA ARG A 118 -9.38 14.20 15.87
C ARG A 118 -8.89 14.38 14.42
N GLU A 119 -8.64 13.29 13.70
CA GLU A 119 -8.27 13.30 12.28
C GLU A 119 -9.55 13.07 11.49
N PRO A 120 -10.17 14.11 10.89
CA PRO A 120 -11.52 13.95 10.33
C PRO A 120 -11.52 13.09 9.05
N GLN A 121 -10.43 13.16 8.30
CA GLN A 121 -10.33 12.57 6.97
C GLN A 121 -8.88 12.36 6.57
N LEU A 122 -8.66 11.30 5.81
CA LEU A 122 -7.43 11.03 5.10
C LEU A 122 -7.72 10.81 3.61
N HIS A 123 -6.68 10.93 2.80
CA HIS A 123 -6.75 10.73 1.36
C HIS A 123 -6.05 9.43 0.98
N ILE A 124 -6.60 8.74 -0.01
CA ILE A 124 -6.07 7.49 -0.56
C ILE A 124 -5.77 7.74 -2.03
N CYS A 125 -4.56 7.40 -2.46
CA CYS A 125 -4.18 7.39 -3.87
C CYS A 125 -3.74 5.98 -4.25
N ILE A 126 -4.32 5.40 -5.31
CA ILE A 126 -3.98 4.08 -5.84
C ILE A 126 -3.24 4.24 -7.16
N ASP A 127 -2.07 3.60 -7.26
CA ASP A 127 -1.22 3.55 -8.45
C ASP A 127 -0.98 4.95 -9.09
N GLY A 128 -0.98 6.00 -8.25
CA GLY A 128 -0.79 7.39 -8.66
C GLY A 128 -1.91 7.98 -9.52
N THR A 129 -3.06 7.31 -9.63
CA THR A 129 -4.11 7.67 -10.60
C THR A 129 -5.50 7.80 -9.97
N PHE A 130 -5.87 6.95 -9.02
CA PHE A 130 -7.22 6.92 -8.46
C PHE A 130 -7.24 7.46 -7.04
N ASP A 131 -8.08 8.47 -6.82
CA ASP A 131 -8.15 9.21 -5.59
C ASP A 131 -9.46 8.93 -4.84
N TYR A 132 -9.35 8.57 -3.57
CA TYR A 132 -10.47 8.30 -2.69
C TYR A 132 -10.34 9.07 -1.38
N ALA A 133 -11.50 9.46 -0.84
CA ALA A 133 -11.63 10.03 0.48
C ALA A 133 -12.10 8.96 1.48
N PHE A 134 -11.52 8.93 2.67
CA PHE A 134 -12.06 8.17 3.79
C PHE A 134 -11.99 8.93 5.11
N THR A 135 -12.98 8.71 5.96
CA THR A 135 -13.22 9.48 7.20
C THR A 135 -12.93 8.64 8.45
N ASN A 136 -12.89 9.28 9.61
CA ASN A 136 -12.67 8.61 10.90
C ASN A 136 -13.79 7.67 11.38
N LYS A 137 -14.85 7.50 10.58
CA LYS A 137 -15.94 6.54 10.84
C LYS A 137 -15.87 5.32 9.92
N GLU A 138 -14.82 5.22 9.13
CA GLU A 138 -14.64 4.21 8.10
C GLU A 138 -13.35 3.44 8.36
N THR A 139 -13.29 2.22 7.86
CA THR A 139 -12.08 1.38 7.95
C THR A 139 -11.66 0.97 6.56
N LEU A 140 -10.38 1.17 6.24
CA LEU A 140 -9.79 0.69 4.99
C LEU A 140 -9.12 -0.66 5.25
N HIS A 141 -9.50 -1.67 4.48
CA HIS A 141 -8.98 -3.03 4.55
C HIS A 141 -8.11 -3.30 3.32
N ILE A 142 -6.93 -3.84 3.53
CA ILE A 142 -5.96 -4.13 2.47
C ILE A 142 -5.38 -5.52 2.67
N SER A 143 -5.24 -6.27 1.57
CA SER A 143 -4.66 -7.61 1.56
C SER A 143 -4.04 -7.93 0.20
N SER A 144 -3.32 -9.06 0.10
CA SER A 144 -2.90 -9.58 -1.20
C SER A 144 -4.10 -10.11 -1.98
N ASN A 145 -4.20 -9.79 -3.27
CA ASN A 145 -5.25 -10.35 -4.11
C ASN A 145 -4.96 -11.84 -4.39
N PRO A 146 -5.94 -12.76 -4.27
CA PRO A 146 -5.76 -14.16 -4.62
C PRO A 146 -5.51 -14.39 -6.12
N VAL A 147 -5.86 -13.43 -6.97
CA VAL A 147 -5.68 -13.50 -8.42
C VAL A 147 -4.36 -12.83 -8.83
N TYR A 148 -3.73 -13.36 -9.87
CA TYR A 148 -2.52 -12.76 -10.45
C TYR A 148 -2.87 -11.79 -11.57
N CYS A 149 -2.10 -10.69 -11.65
CA CYS A 149 -1.99 -9.94 -12.88
C CYS A 149 -0.99 -10.64 -13.82
N LEU A 150 -1.33 -10.77 -15.11
CA LEU A 150 -0.50 -11.45 -16.10
C LEU A 150 0.29 -10.43 -16.92
N PHE A 151 1.61 -10.50 -16.83
CA PHE A 151 2.53 -9.61 -17.52
C PHE A 151 3.20 -10.35 -18.68
N VAL A 152 3.34 -9.69 -19.83
CA VAL A 152 4.17 -10.17 -20.93
C VAL A 152 5.59 -9.67 -20.70
N ARG A 153 6.56 -10.59 -20.67
CA ARG A 153 7.99 -10.27 -20.54
C ARG A 153 8.77 -10.85 -21.73
N PHE A 154 9.51 -9.99 -22.41
CA PHE A 154 10.42 -10.39 -23.48
C PHE A 154 11.70 -11.00 -22.90
N LYS A 155 12.28 -11.99 -23.61
CA LYS A 155 13.41 -12.81 -23.11
C LYS A 155 14.68 -12.02 -22.78
N ASP A 156 14.85 -10.83 -23.35
CA ASP A 156 15.98 -9.93 -23.14
C ASP A 156 15.83 -9.04 -21.88
N GLN A 157 14.67 -9.08 -21.22
CA GLN A 157 14.40 -8.30 -20.02
C GLN A 157 14.60 -9.12 -18.74
N CYS A 158 15.68 -8.85 -18.01
CA CYS A 158 15.96 -9.44 -16.71
C CYS A 158 15.78 -8.40 -15.60
N PHE A 159 15.02 -8.73 -14.53
CA PHE A 159 14.71 -7.80 -13.43
C PHE A 159 15.94 -7.08 -12.87
N PHE A 160 16.95 -7.81 -12.40
CA PHE A 160 18.17 -7.20 -11.87
C PHE A 160 18.98 -6.46 -12.94
N GLY A 161 18.86 -6.87 -14.20
CA GLY A 161 19.49 -6.21 -15.33
C GLY A 161 18.84 -4.87 -15.71
N THR A 162 17.62 -4.59 -15.24
CA THR A 162 16.86 -3.35 -15.49
C THR A 162 16.69 -2.48 -14.25
N LEU A 163 17.10 -2.94 -13.07
CA LEU A 163 16.75 -2.30 -11.80
C LEU A 163 17.33 -0.88 -11.63
N PHE A 164 18.51 -0.63 -12.18
CA PHE A 164 19.23 0.65 -12.07
C PHE A 164 19.66 1.22 -13.43
N LYS A 165 19.02 0.77 -14.52
CA LYS A 165 19.23 1.31 -15.87
C LYS A 165 18.15 2.34 -16.17
#